data_AF-A0A6A6ZXC4-F1
#
_entry.id   AF-A0A6A6ZXC4-F1
#
_cell.length_a   1.000
_cell.length_b   1.000
_cell.length_c   1.000
_cell.angle_alpha   90.00
_cell.angle_beta   90.00
_cell.angle_gamma   90.00
#
_symmetry.space_group_name_H-M   'P 1'
#
loop_
_entity.id
_entity.type
_entity.pdbx_description
1 polymer ?
#
loop_
_entity_poly.entity_id
_entity_poly.type
_entity_poly.pdbx_seq_one_letter_code
_entity_poly.pdbx_strand_id
1 'polypeptide(L)'
;MSRSFILSSALFALRAVAQTSSPYVDAKTGITFNGYQHVSGYTFGIALPENPTTDFIAQIQAPITNRGGWAGFSMGQSMTGNPLIVAWPNDGEIVSSFRQATGYTNPAVKTSNFSMTPIPDGTFVNETAFSYTFLCSNCISDNVADGLVIYDSPAVNIMGWAFAKAPLTDSASASAALNYHNGGFGAFGMPMDNAKSAKFDTWAALAVQGGSDSGNTTVPTTPVPGNNSTAPISGGNTTASIANETYDYIVAGGGPAGIIAAERLAESGASVLLIERGGPSLASSGNTDTLEWNSTVTMYDVPGYGYYLSDVGSPAYCTDTADMAGCLLGGGTSVNAMMFVKPQEKDFDDKWPVGWKWADVSAAADRVWERNPGQTYGSMDGNRYNDEAYGVLSQFFAGQGWAETDFIKDPNSKTDVYGHPAWNVAGGLRSGPVKTYLPLAQKLSNFKLIMNTNVVRAVRAGSSISGVEVETAAGKQIIYNVKAGGSVLLAAGALSTPRILFNSGIGLAEQLQTVAAGKSGAAHPDEADWINLPFNTSIPMLSEPKTAFTTPNQTTVELFAKGSGILAQSGQRLNWWSSVTTSDGSEVFFQGTCNGPSDDTIQMK
;
A
#
# COMPACT_ATOMS: atom_id res chain seq x y z
N MET A 1 17.52 25.26 -9.43
CA MET A 1 16.06 25.23 -9.16
C MET A 1 15.82 25.08 -7.66
N SER A 2 16.31 26.01 -6.83
CA SER A 2 16.34 25.86 -5.36
C SER A 2 15.23 26.66 -4.65
N ARG A 3 14.04 26.77 -5.23
CA ARG A 3 12.93 27.57 -4.63
C ARG A 3 11.63 26.81 -4.38
N SER A 4 11.48 25.57 -4.82
CA SER A 4 10.20 24.83 -4.66
C SER A 4 10.16 23.79 -3.53
N PHE A 5 11.31 23.37 -2.98
CA PHE A 5 11.35 22.33 -1.93
C PHE A 5 11.15 22.86 -0.50
N ILE A 6 11.35 24.16 -0.24
CA ILE A 6 11.18 24.74 1.10
C ILE A 6 9.70 25.08 1.38
N LEU A 7 8.88 25.25 0.33
CA LEU A 7 7.46 25.56 0.54
C LEU A 7 6.65 24.34 1.01
N SER A 8 6.94 23.11 0.56
CA SER A 8 6.06 21.95 0.87
C SER A 8 6.17 21.47 2.32
N SER A 9 7.37 21.48 2.91
CA SER A 9 7.58 21.14 4.32
C SER A 9 7.08 22.24 5.26
N ALA A 10 7.22 23.52 4.88
CA ALA A 10 6.61 24.64 5.59
C ALA A 10 5.07 24.61 5.50
N LEU A 11 4.48 24.24 4.35
CA LEU A 11 3.03 24.12 4.16
C LEU A 11 2.40 22.95 4.95
N PHE A 12 3.12 21.82 5.10
CA PHE A 12 2.66 20.72 5.97
C PHE A 12 2.76 21.05 7.46
N ALA A 13 3.84 21.74 7.89
CA ALA A 13 3.94 22.27 9.24
C ALA A 13 2.84 23.31 9.52
N LEU A 14 2.61 24.27 8.61
CA LEU A 14 1.56 25.29 8.72
C LEU A 14 0.14 24.71 8.76
N ARG A 15 -0.14 23.60 8.05
CA ARG A 15 -1.43 22.87 8.15
C ARG A 15 -1.60 22.10 9.46
N ALA A 16 -0.51 21.61 10.07
CA ALA A 16 -0.54 20.96 11.38
C ALA A 16 -0.71 21.98 12.54
N VAL A 17 -0.17 23.19 12.43
CA VAL A 17 -0.38 24.27 13.42
C VAL A 17 -1.82 24.84 13.35
N ALA A 18 -2.52 24.70 12.23
CA ALA A 18 -3.92 25.12 12.10
C ALA A 18 -4.92 24.19 12.82
N GLN A 19 -4.51 22.95 13.14
CA GLN A 19 -5.27 21.98 13.92
C GLN A 19 -4.71 21.96 15.34
N THR A 20 -5.29 22.75 16.24
CA THR A 20 -4.79 22.88 17.62
C THR A 20 -5.65 22.10 18.61
N SER A 21 -5.01 21.47 19.58
CA SER A 21 -5.69 20.92 20.76
C SER A 21 -6.39 22.01 21.58
N SER A 22 -7.46 21.63 22.29
CA SER A 22 -8.17 22.47 23.26
C SER A 22 -8.39 21.71 24.58
N PRO A 23 -8.44 22.41 25.72
CA PRO A 23 -8.75 21.77 26.99
C PRO A 23 -10.20 21.25 27.05
N TYR A 24 -10.40 20.08 27.65
CA TYR A 24 -11.71 19.53 27.97
C TYR A 24 -11.67 18.75 29.30
N VAL A 25 -12.83 18.55 29.91
CA VAL A 25 -12.97 17.75 31.15
C VAL A 25 -13.68 16.46 30.82
N ASP A 26 -13.05 15.32 31.11
CA ASP A 26 -13.69 14.02 31.02
C ASP A 26 -14.73 13.88 32.14
N ALA A 27 -16.01 13.76 31.78
CA ALA A 27 -17.11 13.82 32.74
C ALA A 27 -17.17 12.61 33.68
N LYS A 28 -16.48 11.51 33.37
CA LYS A 28 -16.48 10.29 34.18
C LYS A 28 -15.38 10.31 35.23
N THR A 29 -14.17 10.67 34.81
CA THR A 29 -12.98 10.70 35.68
C THR A 29 -12.78 12.05 36.38
N GLY A 30 -13.35 13.14 35.85
CA GLY A 30 -13.10 14.50 36.30
C GLY A 30 -11.71 15.04 35.92
N ILE A 31 -10.97 14.35 35.05
CA ILE A 31 -9.64 14.76 34.58
C ILE A 31 -9.78 15.86 33.54
N THR A 32 -9.00 16.93 33.68
CA THR A 32 -8.86 17.94 32.63
C THR A 32 -7.72 17.55 31.71
N PHE A 33 -8.04 17.27 30.45
CA PHE A 33 -7.07 17.00 29.39
C PHE A 33 -6.88 18.23 28.51
N ASN A 34 -5.70 18.40 27.94
CA ASN A 34 -5.56 19.14 26.68
C ASN A 34 -5.64 18.14 25.53
N GLY A 35 -6.52 18.36 24.55
CA GLY A 35 -6.79 17.31 23.58
C GLY A 35 -7.27 17.76 22.22
N TYR A 36 -7.17 16.84 21.27
CA TYR A 36 -7.51 17.00 19.87
C TYR A 36 -8.71 16.12 19.54
N GLN A 37 -9.67 16.70 18.81
CA GLN A 37 -10.82 15.98 18.29
C GLN A 37 -10.87 16.14 16.77
N HIS A 38 -10.89 15.02 16.06
CA HIS A 38 -11.03 14.99 14.61
C HIS A 38 -12.49 14.78 14.21
N VAL A 39 -12.88 15.31 13.04
CA VAL A 39 -14.24 15.17 12.49
C VAL A 39 -14.68 13.72 12.24
N SER A 40 -13.72 12.77 12.19
CA SER A 40 -14.00 11.34 12.10
C SER A 40 -14.50 10.72 13.42
N GLY A 41 -14.44 11.45 14.53
CA GLY A 41 -14.76 10.97 15.87
C GLY A 41 -13.57 10.45 16.68
N TYR A 42 -12.34 10.51 16.15
CA TYR A 42 -11.13 10.24 16.94
C TYR A 42 -10.87 11.38 17.94
N THR A 43 -10.52 11.02 19.18
CA THR A 43 -10.13 11.96 20.22
C THR A 43 -8.85 11.50 20.90
N PHE A 44 -7.95 12.44 21.15
CA PHE A 44 -6.77 12.27 22.00
C PHE A 44 -6.73 13.33 23.08
N GLY A 45 -6.44 12.96 24.32
CA GLY A 45 -6.20 13.89 25.43
C GLY A 45 -4.93 13.53 26.18
N ILE A 46 -4.20 14.54 26.66
CA ILE A 46 -3.04 14.39 27.55
C ILE A 46 -3.13 15.33 28.76
N ALA A 47 -2.72 14.82 29.91
CA ALA A 47 -2.57 15.57 31.16
C ALA A 47 -1.17 15.28 31.75
N LEU A 48 -0.52 16.33 32.24
CA LEU A 48 0.86 16.33 32.72
C LEU A 48 0.91 16.86 34.16
N PRO A 49 1.88 16.45 34.99
CA PRO A 49 2.18 17.16 36.22
C PRO A 49 2.75 18.55 35.91
N GLU A 50 2.81 19.43 36.91
CA GLU A 50 3.39 20.78 36.73
C GLU A 50 4.86 20.72 36.29
N ASN A 51 5.58 19.68 36.70
CA ASN A 51 6.97 19.40 36.34
C ASN A 51 7.07 18.00 35.71
N PRO A 52 6.76 17.85 34.41
CA PRO A 52 6.74 16.56 33.74
C PRO A 52 8.14 16.02 33.51
N THR A 53 8.47 14.92 34.20
CA THR A 53 9.78 14.26 34.11
C THR A 53 9.68 12.85 33.53
N THR A 54 8.68 12.06 33.95
CA THR A 54 8.61 10.63 33.67
C THR A 54 7.23 10.19 33.20
N ASP A 55 6.17 10.76 33.75
CA ASP A 55 4.82 10.20 33.64
C ASP A 55 3.83 11.20 33.02
N PHE A 56 2.83 10.65 32.31
CA PHE A 56 1.66 11.40 31.85
C PHE A 56 0.39 10.55 31.91
N ILE A 57 -0.78 11.19 31.92
CA ILE A 57 -2.07 10.51 31.74
C ILE A 57 -2.56 10.82 30.34
N ALA A 58 -2.99 9.80 29.60
CA ALA A 58 -3.55 9.98 28.27
C ALA A 58 -4.92 9.31 28.15
N GLN A 59 -5.73 9.85 27.24
CA GLN A 59 -7.01 9.30 26.83
C GLN A 59 -7.02 9.15 25.31
N ILE A 60 -7.35 7.93 24.84
CA ILE A 60 -7.57 7.62 23.43
C ILE A 60 -9.04 7.23 23.28
N GLN A 61 -9.76 7.88 22.37
CA GLN A 61 -11.12 7.47 22.00
C GLN A 61 -11.24 7.38 20.49
N ALA A 62 -11.96 6.36 20.02
CA ALA A 62 -12.27 6.24 18.61
C ALA A 62 -13.59 5.50 18.40
N PRO A 63 -14.29 5.81 17.29
CA PRO A 63 -15.46 5.05 16.90
C PRO A 63 -15.05 3.66 16.44
N ILE A 64 -15.85 2.66 16.81
CA ILE A 64 -15.64 1.27 16.45
C ILE A 64 -16.81 0.74 15.64
N THR A 65 -16.56 -0.31 14.86
CA THR A 65 -17.60 -1.01 14.10
C THR A 65 -17.54 -2.48 14.50
N ASN A 66 -18.69 -3.10 14.78
CA ASN A 66 -18.75 -4.50 15.25
C ASN A 66 -17.87 -4.77 16.49
N ARG A 67 -17.79 -3.81 17.42
CA ARG A 67 -16.93 -3.84 18.62
C ARG A 67 -15.43 -4.01 18.32
N GLY A 68 -15.00 -3.62 17.12
CA GLY A 68 -13.63 -3.76 16.62
C GLY A 68 -13.07 -2.46 16.04
N GLY A 69 -11.76 -2.35 16.04
CA GLY A 69 -11.00 -1.17 15.60
C GLY A 69 -9.73 -1.05 16.43
N TRP A 70 -8.87 -0.10 16.11
CA TRP A 70 -7.79 0.31 17.02
C TRP A 70 -7.52 1.79 16.82
N ALA A 71 -6.99 2.44 17.84
CA ALA A 71 -6.59 3.83 17.76
C ALA A 71 -5.28 4.04 18.50
N GLY A 72 -4.53 5.05 18.10
CA GLY A 72 -3.26 5.34 18.71
C GLY A 72 -2.71 6.69 18.34
N PHE A 73 -1.61 7.01 19.00
CA PHE A 73 -0.86 8.22 18.77
C PHE A 73 0.63 7.92 18.78
N SER A 74 1.37 8.80 18.12
CA SER A 74 2.82 8.82 18.18
C SER A 74 3.27 9.82 19.24
N MET A 75 4.30 9.46 20.02
CA MET A 75 4.97 10.38 20.96
C MET A 75 5.83 11.45 20.27
N GLY A 76 5.57 11.67 18.97
CA GLY A 76 6.14 12.70 18.12
C GLY A 76 5.28 12.84 16.86
N GLN A 77 5.76 13.56 15.85
CA GLN A 77 4.98 13.83 14.64
C GLN A 77 4.82 12.58 13.75
N SER A 78 5.90 11.83 13.56
CA SER A 78 5.94 10.72 12.61
C SER A 78 5.65 9.39 13.29
N MET A 79 5.05 8.46 12.53
CA MET A 79 4.96 7.06 12.89
C MET A 79 6.35 6.42 13.06
N THR A 80 7.32 6.84 12.24
CA THR A 80 8.68 6.27 12.26
C THR A 80 9.57 7.03 13.24
N GLY A 81 10.41 6.30 13.96
CA GLY A 81 11.43 6.90 14.85
C GLY A 81 10.90 7.39 16.21
N ASN A 82 9.59 7.26 16.48
CA ASN A 82 8.99 7.60 17.77
C ASN A 82 8.25 6.38 18.36
N PRO A 83 8.21 6.21 19.69
CA PRO A 83 7.31 5.28 20.34
C PRO A 83 5.86 5.61 20.01
N LEU A 84 5.07 4.56 19.77
CA LEU A 84 3.65 4.65 19.49
C LEU A 84 2.90 3.98 20.64
N ILE A 85 1.77 4.56 21.02
CA ILE A 85 0.79 3.87 21.87
C ILE A 85 -0.44 3.58 21.04
N VAL A 86 -0.89 2.33 21.10
CA VAL A 86 -2.10 1.87 20.44
C VAL A 86 -2.97 1.10 21.43
N ALA A 87 -4.28 1.23 21.27
CA ALA A 87 -5.28 0.54 22.06
C ALA A 87 -6.44 0.08 21.18
N TRP A 88 -7.09 -1.01 21.58
CA TRP A 88 -8.25 -1.56 20.90
C TRP A 88 -9.14 -2.38 21.82
N PRO A 89 -10.44 -2.50 21.51
CA PRO A 89 -11.35 -3.40 22.21
C PRO A 89 -11.07 -4.88 21.89
N ASN A 90 -11.20 -5.74 22.91
CA ASN A 90 -11.29 -7.19 22.78
C ASN A 90 -12.25 -7.72 23.86
N ASP A 91 -13.33 -8.40 23.46
CA ASP A 91 -14.31 -9.01 24.38
C ASP A 91 -14.90 -8.05 25.45
N GLY A 92 -15.04 -6.76 25.11
CA GLY A 92 -15.53 -5.73 26.03
C GLY A 92 -14.46 -5.11 26.94
N GLU A 93 -13.23 -5.58 26.82
CA GLU A 93 -12.04 -5.08 27.50
C GLU A 93 -11.14 -4.29 26.55
N ILE A 94 -10.15 -3.56 27.08
CA ILE A 94 -9.14 -2.89 26.26
C ILE A 94 -7.83 -3.65 26.31
N VAL A 95 -7.26 -3.90 25.13
CA VAL A 95 -5.86 -4.31 24.96
C VAL A 95 -5.08 -3.10 24.46
N SER A 96 -3.91 -2.87 25.04
CA SER A 96 -3.01 -1.77 24.67
C SER A 96 -1.58 -2.27 24.46
N SER A 97 -0.81 -1.53 23.66
CA SER A 97 0.56 -1.91 23.32
C SER A 97 1.44 -0.69 22.99
N PHE A 98 2.70 -0.75 23.44
CA PHE A 98 3.76 0.13 22.97
C PHE A 98 4.35 -0.42 21.69
N ARG A 99 4.48 0.41 20.65
CA ARG A 99 5.03 0.01 19.35
C ARG A 99 6.16 0.92 18.89
N GLN A 100 7.01 0.42 18.00
CA GLN A 100 8.05 1.20 17.33
C GLN A 100 8.05 0.86 15.84
N ALA A 101 7.92 1.87 14.99
CA ALA A 101 8.12 1.72 13.55
C ALA A 101 9.52 2.24 13.16
N THR A 102 10.26 1.40 12.43
CA THR A 102 11.53 1.76 11.78
C THR A 102 11.33 2.15 10.32
N GLY A 103 10.13 1.93 9.79
CA GLY A 103 9.65 2.31 8.46
C GLY A 103 8.12 2.33 8.42
N TYR A 104 7.53 2.60 7.26
CA TYR A 104 6.07 2.59 7.06
C TYR A 104 5.51 1.17 6.89
N THR A 105 5.83 0.31 7.86
CA THR A 105 5.44 -1.10 7.97
C THR A 105 4.76 -1.34 9.33
N ASN A 106 4.21 -2.54 9.57
CA ASN A 106 3.58 -2.85 10.86
C ASN A 106 4.57 -2.62 12.02
N PRO A 107 4.25 -1.77 13.01
CA PRO A 107 5.21 -1.43 14.04
C PRO A 107 5.34 -2.58 15.04
N ALA A 108 6.57 -3.00 15.30
CA ALA A 108 6.87 -4.08 16.24
C ALA A 108 6.53 -3.65 17.67
N VAL A 109 6.29 -4.62 18.56
CA VAL A 109 6.16 -4.34 20.00
C VAL A 109 7.45 -3.72 20.50
N LYS A 110 7.35 -2.55 21.14
CA LYS A 110 8.46 -1.88 21.80
C LYS A 110 8.51 -2.34 23.25
N THR A 111 9.56 -3.05 23.61
CA THR A 111 9.87 -3.37 25.00
C THR A 111 10.72 -2.26 25.61
N SER A 112 10.30 -1.72 26.76
CA SER A 112 10.99 -0.70 27.53
C SER A 112 10.62 -0.86 29.01
N ASN A 113 11.07 0.05 29.87
CA ASN A 113 10.61 0.20 31.26
C ASN A 113 9.27 0.95 31.39
N PHE A 114 8.57 1.18 30.27
CA PHE A 114 7.27 1.83 30.24
C PHE A 114 6.17 0.93 30.79
N SER A 115 5.13 1.55 31.33
CA SER A 115 3.89 0.84 31.66
C SER A 115 2.67 1.69 31.31
N MET A 116 1.54 1.03 31.03
CA MET A 116 0.23 1.65 30.90
C MET A 116 -0.69 1.06 31.97
N THR A 117 -1.09 1.88 32.93
CA THR A 117 -1.99 1.45 34.01
C THR A 117 -3.38 2.08 33.78
N PRO A 118 -4.44 1.29 33.54
CA PRO A 118 -5.76 1.84 33.23
C PRO A 118 -6.37 2.65 34.37
N ILE A 119 -7.11 3.71 34.02
CA ILE A 119 -8.05 4.43 34.89
C ILE A 119 -9.46 3.94 34.53
N PRO A 120 -10.12 3.11 35.38
CA PRO A 120 -11.35 2.40 35.01
C PRO A 120 -12.50 3.30 34.60
N ASP A 121 -12.73 4.39 35.33
CA ASP A 121 -13.88 5.27 35.07
C ASP A 121 -13.79 5.97 33.69
N GLY A 122 -12.58 6.10 33.14
CA GLY A 122 -12.33 6.66 31.81
C GLY A 122 -12.20 5.60 30.69
N THR A 123 -12.28 4.32 31.04
CA THR A 123 -12.04 3.19 30.12
C THR A 123 -13.33 2.43 29.86
N PHE A 124 -13.75 2.32 28.61
CA PHE A 124 -14.97 1.60 28.24
C PHE A 124 -14.93 1.09 26.81
N VAL A 125 -15.74 0.07 26.53
CA VAL A 125 -16.11 -0.38 25.18
C VAL A 125 -17.62 -0.41 25.11
N ASN A 126 -18.21 0.27 24.12
CA ASN A 126 -19.64 0.19 23.83
C ASN A 126 -19.88 -0.15 22.35
N GLU A 127 -21.11 -0.05 21.87
CA GLU A 127 -21.44 -0.46 20.49
C GLU A 127 -20.89 0.47 19.41
N THR A 128 -20.59 1.72 19.75
CA THR A 128 -20.24 2.78 18.79
C THR A 128 -18.83 3.32 18.96
N ALA A 129 -18.23 3.18 20.13
CA ALA A 129 -16.88 3.66 20.43
C ALA A 129 -16.21 2.87 21.56
N PHE A 130 -14.89 3.05 21.68
CA PHE A 130 -14.14 2.73 22.88
C PHE A 130 -13.42 3.96 23.42
N SER A 131 -13.08 3.93 24.71
CA SER A 131 -12.19 4.86 25.38
C SER A 131 -11.18 4.07 26.18
N TYR A 132 -9.91 4.50 26.13
CA TYR A 132 -8.86 4.02 27.00
C TYR A 132 -8.19 5.21 27.67
N THR A 133 -8.43 5.36 28.97
CA THR A 133 -7.74 6.34 29.82
C THR A 133 -6.74 5.62 30.70
N PHE A 134 -5.49 6.07 30.71
CA PHE A 134 -4.42 5.37 31.41
C PHE A 134 -3.32 6.31 31.89
N LEU A 135 -2.65 5.92 32.98
CA LEU A 135 -1.38 6.46 33.40
C LEU A 135 -0.26 5.77 32.62
N CYS A 136 0.53 6.54 31.88
CA CYS A 136 1.75 6.07 31.21
C CYS A 136 2.95 6.41 32.09
N SER A 137 3.54 5.40 32.73
CA SER A 137 4.71 5.60 33.59
C SER A 137 6.01 5.36 32.84
N ASN A 138 7.02 6.18 33.15
CA ASN A 138 8.33 6.26 32.47
C ASN A 138 8.26 6.58 30.97
N CYS A 139 7.16 7.17 30.50
CA CYS A 139 6.93 7.43 29.08
C CYS A 139 7.46 8.79 28.59
N ILE A 140 7.93 9.66 29.49
CA ILE A 140 8.62 10.92 29.18
C ILE A 140 10.13 10.69 29.20
N SER A 141 10.83 11.24 28.21
CA SER A 141 12.27 11.07 28.05
C SER A 141 12.89 12.31 27.41
N ASP A 142 14.22 12.45 27.53
CA ASP A 142 15.01 13.44 26.79
C ASP A 142 15.39 12.94 25.39
N ASN A 143 15.12 11.68 25.08
CA ASN A 143 15.39 11.06 23.78
C ASN A 143 14.08 10.60 23.12
N VAL A 144 13.84 11.08 21.89
CA VAL A 144 12.65 10.75 21.09
C VAL A 144 12.50 9.25 20.80
N ALA A 145 13.59 8.49 20.81
CA ALA A 145 13.54 7.04 20.64
C ALA A 145 13.03 6.33 21.91
N ASP A 146 13.12 6.99 23.06
CA ASP A 146 12.92 6.41 24.39
C ASP A 146 11.72 7.03 25.13
N GLY A 147 10.89 7.83 24.47
CA GLY A 147 9.67 8.37 25.06
C GLY A 147 9.19 9.65 24.39
N LEU A 148 8.20 10.28 25.01
CA LEU A 148 7.71 11.60 24.68
C LEU A 148 8.69 12.65 25.16
N VAL A 149 9.30 13.38 24.23
CA VAL A 149 10.12 14.56 24.53
C VAL A 149 9.22 15.78 24.58
N ILE A 150 9.25 16.54 25.67
CA ILE A 150 8.52 17.80 25.79
C ILE A 150 9.45 18.94 25.37
N TYR A 151 9.04 19.73 24.37
CA TYR A 151 9.87 20.80 23.84
C TYR A 151 9.49 22.15 24.47
N ASP A 152 10.49 22.87 24.97
CA ASP A 152 10.34 24.25 25.46
C ASP A 152 10.41 25.28 24.30
N SER A 153 10.96 24.89 23.15
CA SER A 153 11.08 25.73 21.96
C SER A 153 11.19 24.91 20.65
N PRO A 154 10.20 24.98 19.74
CA PRO A 154 8.91 25.65 19.91
C PRO A 154 8.10 24.99 21.04
N ALA A 155 7.38 25.78 21.84
CA ALA A 155 6.57 25.31 22.99
C ALA A 155 5.30 24.53 22.59
N VAL A 156 5.30 23.92 21.41
CA VAL A 156 4.20 23.15 20.85
C VAL A 156 4.79 21.85 20.30
N ASN A 157 4.43 20.74 20.93
CA ASN A 157 4.72 19.42 20.40
C ASN A 157 3.84 19.15 19.19
N ILE A 158 4.37 18.46 18.18
CA ILE A 158 3.54 17.92 17.09
C ILE A 158 3.34 16.44 17.36
N MET A 159 2.07 16.05 17.48
CA MET A 159 1.68 14.68 17.84
C MET A 159 0.98 14.03 16.66
N GLY A 160 1.45 12.86 16.25
CA GLY A 160 0.81 12.03 15.24
C GLY A 160 -0.37 11.25 15.83
N TRP A 161 -1.43 11.05 15.06
CA TRP A 161 -2.55 10.21 15.44
C TRP A 161 -2.99 9.32 14.29
N ALA A 162 -3.59 8.19 14.62
CA ALA A 162 -4.07 7.21 13.67
C ALA A 162 -5.15 6.32 14.30
N PHE A 163 -6.14 5.91 13.52
CA PHE A 163 -7.05 4.84 13.93
C PHE A 163 -7.60 4.06 12.74
N ALA A 164 -8.00 2.82 12.99
CA ALA A 164 -8.74 1.98 12.06
C ALA A 164 -10.11 1.64 12.64
N LYS A 165 -11.14 1.62 11.79
CA LYS A 165 -12.50 1.18 12.18
C LYS A 165 -12.66 -0.34 12.15
N ALA A 166 -11.73 -1.04 11.49
CA ALA A 166 -11.78 -2.49 11.32
C ALA A 166 -11.05 -3.21 12.47
N PRO A 167 -11.63 -4.28 13.04
CA PRO A 167 -11.00 -5.08 14.10
C PRO A 167 -9.62 -5.62 13.70
N LEU A 168 -8.78 -5.83 14.71
CA LEU A 168 -7.56 -6.62 14.55
C LEU A 168 -7.90 -8.11 14.46
N THR A 169 -7.15 -8.85 13.65
CA THR A 169 -7.33 -10.30 13.45
C THR A 169 -7.02 -11.11 14.72
N ASP A 170 -6.10 -10.62 15.56
CA ASP A 170 -5.71 -11.23 16.85
C ASP A 170 -5.87 -10.21 17.97
N SER A 171 -7.10 -9.72 18.16
CA SER A 171 -7.40 -8.62 19.11
C SER A 171 -7.08 -8.97 20.57
N ALA A 172 -6.90 -10.24 20.92
CA ALA A 172 -6.50 -10.62 22.27
C ALA A 172 -5.00 -10.36 22.55
N SER A 173 -4.17 -10.25 21.51
CA SER A 173 -2.71 -10.17 21.64
C SER A 173 -2.18 -8.76 21.57
N ALA A 174 -1.44 -8.32 22.59
CA ALA A 174 -0.72 -7.04 22.57
C ALA A 174 0.27 -6.89 21.41
N SER A 175 0.65 -7.99 20.77
CA SER A 175 1.56 -8.06 19.61
C SER A 175 0.84 -8.17 18.27
N ALA A 176 -0.50 -8.09 18.26
CA ALA A 176 -1.33 -8.14 17.07
C ALA A 176 -0.80 -7.23 15.97
N ALA A 177 -0.81 -7.70 14.72
CA ALA A 177 -0.50 -6.85 13.60
C ALA A 177 -1.60 -5.80 13.45
N LEU A 178 -1.25 -4.52 13.53
CA LEU A 178 -2.18 -3.43 13.28
C LEU A 178 -2.53 -3.37 11.78
N ASN A 179 -3.80 -3.48 11.41
CA ASN A 179 -4.21 -3.15 10.04
C ASN A 179 -4.03 -1.65 9.78
N TYR A 180 -3.98 -1.24 8.50
CA TYR A 180 -3.80 0.17 8.15
C TYR A 180 -4.87 1.05 8.80
N HIS A 181 -4.47 2.23 9.30
CA HIS A 181 -5.32 3.21 9.98
C HIS A 181 -6.27 3.93 8.99
N ASN A 182 -7.20 3.17 8.43
CA ASN A 182 -8.18 3.60 7.43
C ASN A 182 -9.31 4.48 7.99
N GLY A 183 -9.41 4.61 9.31
CA GLY A 183 -10.35 5.51 9.97
C GLY A 183 -9.92 6.97 9.87
N GLY A 184 -8.62 7.20 9.73
CA GLY A 184 -8.00 8.51 9.62
C GLY A 184 -6.63 8.54 10.30
N PHE A 185 -5.78 9.44 9.86
CA PHE A 185 -4.48 9.71 10.45
C PHE A 185 -4.07 11.16 10.15
N GLY A 186 -3.11 11.67 10.92
CA GLY A 186 -2.58 13.00 10.71
C GLY A 186 -1.67 13.41 11.85
N ALA A 187 -1.40 14.70 11.94
CA ALA A 187 -0.69 15.30 13.05
C ALA A 187 -1.34 16.62 13.44
N PHE A 188 -1.24 16.99 14.72
CA PHE A 188 -1.79 18.23 15.25
C PHE A 188 -0.80 18.86 16.24
N GLY A 189 -0.95 20.17 16.46
CA GLY A 189 -0.16 20.90 17.45
C GLY A 189 -0.74 20.72 18.86
N MET A 190 0.13 20.36 19.81
CA MET A 190 -0.17 20.15 21.23
C MET A 190 0.71 21.08 22.09
N PRO A 191 0.19 22.25 22.53
CA PRO A 191 0.87 23.09 23.51
C PRO A 191 0.90 22.37 24.86
N MET A 192 2.07 21.88 25.26
CA MET A 192 2.20 20.99 26.43
C MET A 192 1.92 21.71 27.75
N ASP A 193 2.16 23.02 27.82
CA ASP A 193 1.84 23.83 29.00
C ASP A 193 0.35 23.79 29.36
N ASN A 194 -0.54 23.68 28.37
CA ASN A 194 -1.99 23.60 28.60
C ASN A 194 -2.41 22.26 29.22
N ALA A 195 -1.56 21.23 29.17
CA ALA A 195 -1.82 19.92 29.76
C ALA A 195 -1.35 19.82 31.22
N LYS A 196 -0.56 20.77 31.74
CA LYS A 196 0.02 20.73 33.09
C LYS A 196 -1.05 21.00 34.16
N SER A 197 -1.03 20.23 35.25
CA SER A 197 -1.96 20.40 36.36
C SER A 197 -1.40 20.00 37.72
N ALA A 198 -1.65 20.81 38.75
CA ALA A 198 -1.42 20.45 40.15
C ALA A 198 -2.28 19.27 40.64
N LYS A 199 -3.32 18.88 39.89
CA LYS A 199 -4.18 17.73 40.21
C LYS A 199 -3.66 16.40 39.66
N PHE A 200 -2.54 16.42 38.92
CA PHE A 200 -2.02 15.23 38.25
C PHE A 200 -1.88 14.03 39.19
N ASP A 201 -1.25 14.19 40.36
CA ASP A 201 -1.05 13.09 41.30
C ASP A 201 -2.37 12.50 41.82
N THR A 202 -3.37 13.36 42.04
CA THR A 202 -4.73 12.93 42.42
C THR A 202 -5.37 12.10 41.31
N TRP A 203 -5.17 12.47 40.05
CA TRP A 203 -5.69 11.73 38.90
C TRP A 203 -4.91 10.45 38.61
N ALA A 204 -3.60 10.46 38.77
CA ALA A 204 -2.73 9.30 38.59
C ALA A 204 -3.06 8.21 39.61
N ALA A 205 -3.45 8.58 40.84
CA ALA A 205 -3.91 7.65 41.87
C ALA A 205 -5.23 6.93 41.53
N LEU A 206 -5.97 7.36 40.49
CA LEU A 206 -7.14 6.64 39.99
C LEU A 206 -6.76 5.41 39.14
N ALA A 207 -5.49 5.28 38.76
CA ALA A 207 -5.00 4.14 38.01
C ALA A 207 -4.89 2.91 38.91
N VAL A 208 -5.43 1.77 38.46
CA VAL A 208 -5.41 0.51 39.21
C VAL A 208 -4.68 -0.57 38.41
N GLN A 209 -3.72 -1.23 39.05
CA GLN A 209 -3.08 -2.42 38.49
C GLN A 209 -4.07 -3.58 38.47
N GLY A 210 -4.22 -4.25 37.33
CA GLY A 210 -4.79 -5.61 37.31
C GLY A 210 -3.84 -6.56 38.06
N GLY A 211 -4.34 -7.31 39.05
CA GLY A 211 -3.52 -8.25 39.84
C GLY A 211 -2.87 -9.33 38.96
N SER A 212 -1.69 -9.88 39.25
CA SER A 212 -0.93 -10.00 40.50
C SER A 212 0.59 -9.96 40.29
N ASP A 213 1.30 -9.57 41.35
CA ASP A 213 2.74 -9.34 41.52
C ASP A 213 3.76 -10.44 41.18
N SER A 214 4.96 -9.92 40.84
CA SER A 214 6.32 -10.34 41.20
C SER A 214 7.20 -11.05 40.15
N GLY A 215 8.22 -10.30 39.67
CA GLY A 215 9.49 -10.85 39.20
C GLY A 215 9.79 -10.65 37.71
N ASN A 216 10.65 -9.66 37.43
CA ASN A 216 11.62 -9.55 36.34
C ASN A 216 11.44 -10.44 35.07
N THR A 217 11.39 -9.79 33.91
CA THR A 217 11.41 -10.27 32.51
C THR A 217 10.08 -10.54 31.78
N THR A 218 9.97 -9.88 30.61
CA THR A 218 9.10 -10.12 29.44
C THR A 218 7.58 -10.00 29.63
N VAL A 219 6.98 -9.03 28.95
CA VAL A 219 5.54 -8.72 28.99
C VAL A 219 4.72 -9.69 28.11
N PRO A 220 3.82 -10.48 28.69
CA PRO A 220 2.48 -10.70 28.18
C PRO A 220 1.52 -9.67 28.82
N THR A 221 0.79 -8.87 28.04
CA THR A 221 -0.35 -8.11 28.61
C THR A 221 -1.63 -8.91 28.43
N THR A 222 -2.16 -9.38 29.55
CA THR A 222 -3.50 -9.98 29.64
C THR A 222 -4.58 -8.88 29.56
N PRO A 223 -5.76 -9.18 28.98
CA PRO A 223 -6.93 -8.30 28.96
C PRO A 223 -7.37 -7.82 30.37
N VAL A 224 -7.89 -6.58 30.49
CA VAL A 224 -8.40 -6.00 31.75
C VAL A 224 -9.94 -5.87 31.73
N PRO A 225 -10.67 -6.45 32.70
CA PRO A 225 -12.14 -6.46 32.75
C PRO A 225 -12.81 -5.08 32.76
N GLY A 226 -13.64 -4.83 31.74
CA GLY A 226 -14.69 -3.81 31.75
C GLY A 226 -15.96 -4.33 32.43
N ASN A 227 -16.50 -3.56 33.37
CA ASN A 227 -17.76 -3.90 34.06
C ASN A 227 -18.98 -3.81 33.12
N ASN A 228 -19.46 -4.95 32.59
CA ASN A 228 -20.84 -5.46 32.78
C ASN A 228 -21.20 -6.61 31.80
N SER A 229 -21.38 -7.80 32.39
CA SER A 229 -22.18 -8.99 32.03
C SER A 229 -23.17 -8.89 30.84
N THR A 230 -23.30 -9.85 29.91
CA THR A 230 -23.68 -11.26 30.13
C THR A 230 -23.41 -12.14 28.89
N ALA A 231 -22.84 -13.33 29.15
CA ALA A 231 -22.80 -14.59 28.38
C ALA A 231 -21.90 -14.71 27.10
N PRO A 232 -21.18 -15.85 26.93
CA PRO A 232 -20.05 -15.99 26.02
C PRO A 232 -20.45 -16.50 24.62
N ILE A 233 -19.78 -16.00 23.57
CA ILE A 233 -19.64 -16.72 22.30
C ILE A 233 -18.19 -17.20 22.24
N SER A 234 -18.03 -18.51 22.32
CA SER A 234 -16.76 -19.22 22.16
C SER A 234 -16.10 -18.89 20.81
N GLY A 235 -14.79 -18.68 20.82
CA GLY A 235 -13.97 -18.45 19.63
C GLY A 235 -14.21 -19.52 18.56
N GLY A 236 -14.61 -19.08 17.37
CA GLY A 236 -14.80 -19.94 16.21
C GLY A 236 -13.73 -19.66 15.17
N ASN A 237 -13.07 -20.73 14.69
CA ASN A 237 -12.58 -20.81 13.32
C ASN A 237 -13.56 -20.08 12.39
N THR A 238 -13.15 -18.96 11.78
CA THR A 238 -13.96 -18.30 10.76
C THR A 238 -14.03 -19.20 9.54
N THR A 239 -15.03 -20.06 9.52
CA THR A 239 -15.31 -20.96 8.41
C THR A 239 -15.76 -20.08 7.25
N ALA A 240 -14.95 -20.00 6.19
CA ALA A 240 -15.32 -19.24 4.99
C ALA A 240 -16.70 -19.70 4.49
N SER A 241 -17.62 -18.77 4.28
CA SER A 241 -18.96 -19.14 3.80
C SER A 241 -18.90 -19.46 2.32
N ILE A 242 -19.51 -20.56 1.90
CA ILE A 242 -19.56 -20.94 0.49
C ILE A 242 -20.67 -20.13 -0.19
N ALA A 243 -20.36 -19.49 -1.32
CA ALA A 243 -21.36 -18.83 -2.14
C ALA A 243 -22.30 -19.87 -2.77
N ASN A 244 -23.60 -19.56 -2.81
CA ASN A 244 -24.62 -20.46 -3.40
C ASN A 244 -24.53 -20.58 -4.93
N GLU A 245 -23.71 -19.75 -5.58
CA GLU A 245 -23.54 -19.70 -7.02
C GLU A 245 -22.22 -20.34 -7.43
N THR A 246 -22.22 -21.02 -8.58
CA THR A 246 -21.02 -21.63 -9.17
C THR A 246 -20.85 -21.17 -10.62
N TYR A 247 -19.59 -21.13 -11.06
CA TYR A 247 -19.21 -20.57 -12.35
C TYR A 247 -18.41 -21.57 -13.18
N ASP A 248 -18.57 -21.54 -14.50
CA ASP A 248 -17.68 -22.28 -15.39
C ASP A 248 -16.25 -21.71 -15.31
N TYR A 249 -16.13 -20.37 -15.21
CA TYR A 249 -14.87 -19.69 -15.01
C TYR A 249 -14.93 -18.65 -13.89
N ILE A 250 -13.89 -18.62 -13.07
CA ILE A 250 -13.62 -17.49 -12.15
C ILE A 250 -12.32 -16.83 -12.57
N VAL A 251 -12.37 -15.53 -12.85
CA VAL A 251 -11.22 -14.70 -13.23
C VAL A 251 -10.85 -13.79 -12.07
N ALA A 252 -9.64 -13.94 -11.54
CA ALA A 252 -9.11 -13.16 -10.42
C ALA A 252 -8.26 -11.98 -10.94
N GLY A 253 -8.79 -10.76 -10.88
CA GLY A 253 -8.15 -9.53 -11.30
C GLY A 253 -8.81 -8.91 -12.52
N GLY A 254 -9.36 -7.70 -12.37
CA GLY A 254 -10.00 -6.89 -13.40
C GLY A 254 -9.01 -6.01 -14.18
N GLY A 255 -7.78 -6.48 -14.41
CA GLY A 255 -6.79 -5.82 -15.27
C GLY A 255 -7.05 -6.08 -16.77
N PRO A 256 -6.14 -5.66 -17.68
CA PRO A 256 -6.33 -5.84 -19.11
C PRO A 256 -6.49 -7.31 -19.52
N ALA A 257 -5.64 -8.20 -19.02
CA ALA A 257 -5.74 -9.63 -19.29
C ALA A 257 -7.06 -10.23 -18.75
N GLY A 258 -7.45 -9.87 -17.52
CA GLY A 258 -8.64 -10.42 -16.88
C GLY A 258 -9.95 -9.95 -17.51
N ILE A 259 -10.08 -8.66 -17.83
CA ILE A 259 -11.27 -8.12 -18.51
C ILE A 259 -11.44 -8.78 -19.90
N ILE A 260 -10.37 -8.84 -20.69
CA ILE A 260 -10.43 -9.42 -22.05
C ILE A 260 -10.75 -10.91 -21.98
N ALA A 261 -10.06 -11.66 -21.12
CA ALA A 261 -10.33 -13.09 -20.97
C ALA A 261 -11.75 -13.37 -20.49
N ALA A 262 -12.26 -12.61 -19.50
CA ALA A 262 -13.59 -12.81 -18.98
C ALA A 262 -14.69 -12.54 -20.02
N GLU A 263 -14.50 -11.52 -20.87
CA GLU A 263 -15.40 -11.27 -22.01
C GLU A 263 -15.40 -12.47 -22.99
N ARG A 264 -14.22 -12.90 -23.45
CA ARG A 264 -14.11 -14.00 -24.43
C ARG A 264 -14.64 -15.33 -23.88
N LEU A 265 -14.44 -15.60 -22.59
CA LEU A 265 -15.02 -16.77 -21.93
C LEU A 265 -16.53 -16.66 -21.86
N ALA A 266 -17.09 -15.49 -21.54
CA ALA A 266 -18.53 -15.29 -21.51
C ALA A 266 -19.18 -15.38 -22.90
N GLU A 267 -18.51 -14.93 -23.97
CA GLU A 267 -18.98 -15.07 -25.36
C GLU A 267 -19.15 -16.54 -25.79
N SER A 268 -18.43 -17.48 -25.16
CA SER A 268 -18.60 -18.92 -25.41
C SER A 268 -19.89 -19.52 -24.82
N GLY A 269 -20.63 -18.74 -24.01
CA GLY A 269 -21.81 -19.18 -23.27
C GLY A 269 -21.53 -19.69 -21.85
N ALA A 270 -20.27 -19.78 -21.46
CA ALA A 270 -19.85 -20.19 -20.11
C ALA A 270 -20.24 -19.14 -19.04
N SER A 271 -20.63 -19.55 -17.84
CA SER A 271 -20.85 -18.59 -16.74
C SER A 271 -19.53 -18.11 -16.14
N VAL A 272 -19.32 -16.80 -16.10
CA VAL A 272 -18.05 -16.17 -15.73
C VAL A 272 -18.22 -15.20 -14.57
N LEU A 273 -17.39 -15.37 -13.54
CA LEU A 273 -17.24 -14.41 -12.45
C LEU A 273 -15.88 -13.69 -12.57
N LEU A 274 -15.90 -12.38 -12.79
CA LEU A 274 -14.71 -11.53 -12.70
C LEU A 274 -14.66 -10.87 -11.31
N ILE A 275 -13.53 -11.05 -10.61
CA ILE A 275 -13.31 -10.53 -9.25
C ILE A 275 -12.19 -9.48 -9.30
N GLU A 276 -12.46 -8.27 -8.83
CA GLU A 276 -11.48 -7.19 -8.73
C GLU A 276 -11.36 -6.72 -7.27
N ARG A 277 -10.11 -6.56 -6.82
CA ARG A 277 -9.80 -6.09 -5.47
C ARG A 277 -10.20 -4.64 -5.27
N GLY A 278 -9.94 -3.80 -6.25
CA GLY A 278 -10.24 -2.38 -6.21
C GLY A 278 -11.67 -2.02 -6.59
N GLY A 279 -11.96 -0.73 -6.46
CA GLY A 279 -13.23 -0.14 -6.86
C GLY A 279 -13.27 0.26 -8.34
N PRO A 280 -14.32 1.00 -8.75
CA PRO A 280 -14.42 1.54 -10.10
C PRO A 280 -13.30 2.57 -10.38
N SER A 281 -12.93 2.72 -11.64
CA SER A 281 -11.85 3.63 -12.08
C SER A 281 -12.36 4.81 -12.88
N LEU A 282 -12.88 4.56 -14.07
CA LEU A 282 -13.45 5.56 -14.97
C LEU A 282 -14.87 5.94 -14.54
N ALA A 283 -15.34 7.13 -14.90
CA ALA A 283 -16.74 7.53 -14.71
C ALA A 283 -17.70 6.50 -15.34
N SER A 284 -17.35 6.00 -16.54
CA SER A 284 -18.08 4.95 -17.25
C SER A 284 -18.16 3.59 -16.50
N SER A 285 -17.28 3.36 -15.53
CA SER A 285 -17.30 2.17 -14.67
C SER A 285 -18.05 2.39 -13.35
N GLY A 286 -18.65 3.56 -13.15
CA GLY A 286 -19.39 3.92 -11.94
C GLY A 286 -18.55 4.63 -10.88
N ASN A 287 -17.38 5.17 -11.22
CA ASN A 287 -16.62 5.99 -10.29
C ASN A 287 -17.25 7.40 -10.21
N THR A 288 -17.63 7.80 -9.00
CA THR A 288 -18.29 9.09 -8.71
C THR A 288 -17.34 10.17 -8.22
N ASP A 289 -16.05 9.87 -8.03
CA ASP A 289 -15.01 10.84 -7.68
C ASP A 289 -14.59 11.64 -8.92
N THR A 290 -15.49 12.52 -9.36
CA THR A 290 -15.34 13.34 -10.57
C THR A 290 -14.60 14.64 -10.27
N LEU A 291 -14.05 15.25 -11.31
CA LEU A 291 -13.27 16.49 -11.17
C LEU A 291 -14.16 17.70 -10.87
N GLU A 292 -13.68 18.61 -10.01
CA GLU A 292 -14.42 19.83 -9.65
C GLU A 292 -14.81 20.68 -10.88
N TRP A 293 -13.96 20.70 -11.90
CA TRP A 293 -14.19 21.44 -13.14
C TRP A 293 -15.03 20.66 -14.17
N ASN A 294 -15.27 19.35 -13.97
CA ASN A 294 -16.08 18.52 -14.86
C ASN A 294 -16.61 17.26 -14.16
N SER A 295 -17.92 17.25 -13.93
CA SER A 295 -18.64 16.15 -13.26
C SER A 295 -18.90 14.91 -14.12
N THR A 296 -18.40 14.87 -15.37
CA THR A 296 -18.60 13.73 -16.29
C THR A 296 -17.36 12.83 -16.41
N VAL A 297 -16.24 13.23 -15.81
CA VAL A 297 -14.95 12.54 -15.91
C VAL A 297 -14.30 12.44 -14.54
N THR A 298 -13.56 11.37 -14.30
CA THR A 298 -12.67 11.24 -13.14
C THR A 298 -11.24 11.64 -13.50
N MET A 299 -10.35 11.69 -12.51
CA MET A 299 -8.93 11.92 -12.80
C MET A 299 -8.31 10.86 -13.73
N TYR A 300 -8.87 9.64 -13.75
CA TYR A 300 -8.39 8.55 -14.59
C TYR A 300 -8.87 8.67 -16.05
N ASP A 301 -9.99 9.35 -16.30
CA ASP A 301 -10.53 9.53 -17.66
C ASP A 301 -9.70 10.52 -18.49
N VAL A 302 -9.06 11.51 -17.84
CA VAL A 302 -8.36 12.62 -18.50
C VAL A 302 -6.94 12.21 -18.92
N PRO A 303 -6.62 12.14 -20.22
CA PRO A 303 -5.31 11.68 -20.69
C PRO A 303 -4.13 12.50 -20.14
N GLY A 304 -4.31 13.83 -20.05
CA GLY A 304 -3.28 14.74 -19.55
C GLY A 304 -2.84 14.46 -18.12
N TYR A 305 -3.64 13.74 -17.32
CA TYR A 305 -3.29 13.40 -15.93
C TYR A 305 -2.49 12.11 -15.79
N GLY A 306 -2.18 11.39 -16.87
CA GLY A 306 -1.46 10.11 -16.80
C GLY A 306 -0.13 10.14 -16.04
N TYR A 307 0.54 11.30 -15.96
CA TYR A 307 1.76 11.51 -15.17
C TYR A 307 1.55 12.30 -13.86
N TYR A 308 0.34 12.83 -13.64
CA TYR A 308 0.01 13.77 -12.56
C TYR A 308 -1.11 13.26 -11.65
N LEU A 309 -1.45 11.97 -11.71
CA LEU A 309 -2.56 11.39 -10.94
C LEU A 309 -2.44 11.69 -9.43
N SER A 310 -1.23 11.64 -8.89
CA SER A 310 -0.96 11.94 -7.47
C SER A 310 -1.01 13.44 -7.14
N ASP A 311 -0.91 14.32 -8.15
CA ASP A 311 -1.02 15.77 -7.96
C ASP A 311 -2.49 16.22 -7.99
N VAL A 312 -3.34 15.50 -8.74
CA VAL A 312 -4.76 15.83 -8.91
C VAL A 312 -5.68 15.06 -7.96
N GLY A 313 -5.20 13.99 -7.33
CA GLY A 313 -6.00 13.18 -6.41
C GLY A 313 -5.20 12.09 -5.71
N SER A 314 -5.92 11.10 -5.16
CA SER A 314 -5.34 9.93 -4.46
C SER A 314 -5.53 8.66 -5.30
N PRO A 315 -4.65 8.38 -6.27
CA PRO A 315 -4.78 7.21 -7.13
C PRO A 315 -4.78 5.91 -6.33
N ALA A 316 -5.69 5.01 -6.72
CA ALA A 316 -5.88 3.72 -6.07
C ALA A 316 -4.78 2.73 -6.48
N TYR A 317 -3.62 2.85 -5.84
CA TYR A 317 -2.53 1.88 -5.95
C TYR A 317 -2.65 0.76 -4.93
N CYS A 318 -2.09 -0.40 -5.26
CA CYS A 318 -1.92 -1.51 -4.34
C CYS A 318 -0.90 -1.14 -3.26
N THR A 319 -1.21 -1.50 -2.02
CA THR A 319 -0.40 -1.15 -0.84
C THR A 319 0.49 -2.31 -0.37
N ASP A 320 0.37 -3.47 -1.02
CA ASP A 320 1.02 -4.72 -0.65
C ASP A 320 1.82 -5.32 -1.82
N THR A 321 2.33 -4.43 -2.68
CA THR A 321 3.20 -4.73 -3.81
C THR A 321 4.53 -4.01 -3.65
N ALA A 322 5.61 -4.63 -4.14
CA ALA A 322 6.97 -4.06 -4.04
C ALA A 322 7.18 -2.79 -4.90
N ASP A 323 6.26 -2.52 -5.83
CA ASP A 323 6.26 -1.37 -6.72
C ASP A 323 4.82 -0.94 -7.03
N MET A 324 4.66 0.16 -7.77
CA MET A 324 3.39 0.75 -8.15
C MET A 324 2.58 -0.19 -9.04
N ALA A 325 1.42 -0.61 -8.53
CA ALA A 325 0.41 -1.35 -9.29
C ALA A 325 -0.97 -0.75 -9.01
N GLY A 326 -1.82 -0.61 -10.04
CA GLY A 326 -3.19 -0.12 -9.84
C GLY A 326 -4.08 -1.17 -9.18
N CYS A 327 -4.72 -0.83 -8.06
CA CYS A 327 -5.73 -1.63 -7.37
C CYS A 327 -7.11 -0.99 -7.55
N LEU A 328 -7.59 -1.03 -8.78
CA LEU A 328 -8.85 -0.48 -9.28
C LEU A 328 -9.21 -1.20 -10.59
N LEU A 329 -10.47 -1.15 -11.00
CA LEU A 329 -10.91 -1.76 -12.24
C LEU A 329 -10.10 -1.24 -13.45
N GLY A 330 -9.57 -2.14 -14.26
CA GLY A 330 -8.61 -1.85 -15.34
C GLY A 330 -7.14 -1.93 -14.93
N GLY A 331 -6.84 -2.01 -13.64
CA GLY A 331 -5.50 -2.12 -13.08
C GLY A 331 -4.55 -1.06 -13.61
N GLY A 332 -3.37 -1.49 -14.08
CA GLY A 332 -2.36 -0.61 -14.68
C GLY A 332 -2.89 0.25 -15.84
N THR A 333 -3.85 -0.22 -16.63
CA THR A 333 -4.38 0.57 -17.77
C THR A 333 -5.18 1.79 -17.35
N SER A 334 -5.65 1.83 -16.10
CA SER A 334 -6.38 2.97 -15.53
C SER A 334 -5.45 4.03 -14.96
N VAL A 335 -4.18 3.68 -14.68
CA VAL A 335 -3.21 4.57 -14.00
C VAL A 335 -1.98 4.90 -14.84
N ASN A 336 -1.72 4.17 -15.93
CA ASN A 336 -0.53 4.38 -16.76
C ASN A 336 -0.62 5.65 -17.66
N ALA A 337 0.48 5.94 -18.36
CA ALA A 337 0.57 7.03 -19.34
C ALA A 337 -0.10 6.73 -20.71
N MET A 338 -0.89 5.66 -20.82
CA MET A 338 -1.63 5.26 -22.04
C MET A 338 -0.77 4.98 -23.28
N MET A 339 0.55 4.88 -23.17
CA MET A 339 1.37 4.44 -24.31
C MET A 339 0.85 3.11 -24.84
N PHE A 340 0.62 3.07 -26.15
CA PHE A 340 -0.03 1.96 -26.82
C PHE A 340 0.83 1.46 -27.96
N VAL A 341 1.86 0.72 -27.57
CA VAL A 341 2.88 0.24 -28.49
C VAL A 341 2.44 -1.12 -29.02
N LYS A 342 2.26 -1.22 -30.34
CA LYS A 342 2.11 -2.53 -31.00
C LYS A 342 3.47 -3.26 -30.91
N PRO A 343 3.53 -4.49 -30.37
CA PRO A 343 4.77 -5.24 -30.27
C PRO A 343 5.32 -5.57 -31.67
N GLN A 344 6.64 -5.70 -31.80
CA GLN A 344 7.25 -6.24 -33.01
C GLN A 344 7.14 -7.77 -33.02
N GLU A 345 7.08 -8.37 -34.20
CA GLU A 345 6.93 -9.83 -34.35
C GLU A 345 8.06 -10.58 -33.63
N LYS A 346 9.27 -10.03 -33.71
CA LYS A 346 10.48 -10.55 -33.07
C LYS A 346 10.33 -10.73 -31.55
N ASP A 347 9.50 -9.93 -30.89
CA ASP A 347 9.29 -10.05 -29.43
C ASP A 347 8.63 -11.40 -29.07
N PHE A 348 7.81 -11.95 -29.97
CA PHE A 348 7.20 -13.28 -29.85
C PHE A 348 8.08 -14.37 -30.46
N ASP A 349 8.80 -14.06 -31.54
CA ASP A 349 9.59 -15.08 -32.23
C ASP A 349 10.88 -15.47 -31.51
N ASP A 350 11.36 -14.66 -30.55
CA ASP A 350 12.55 -14.93 -29.73
C ASP A 350 12.31 -16.05 -28.68
N LYS A 351 12.13 -15.70 -27.40
CA LYS A 351 12.14 -16.65 -26.28
C LYS A 351 10.79 -17.24 -25.91
N TRP A 352 9.70 -16.84 -26.56
CA TRP A 352 8.40 -17.46 -26.29
C TRP A 352 8.38 -18.91 -26.76
N PRO A 353 7.66 -19.80 -26.04
CA PRO A 353 7.56 -21.20 -26.40
C PRO A 353 6.80 -21.42 -27.73
N VAL A 354 6.91 -22.63 -28.27
CA VAL A 354 6.08 -23.07 -29.41
C VAL A 354 4.59 -22.90 -29.06
N GLY A 355 3.80 -22.38 -30.01
CA GLY A 355 2.40 -22.02 -29.80
C GLY A 355 2.18 -20.57 -29.33
N TRP A 356 3.26 -19.82 -29.10
CA TRP A 356 3.26 -18.40 -28.74
C TRP A 356 4.14 -17.56 -29.66
N LYS A 357 4.54 -18.10 -30.81
CA LYS A 357 5.27 -17.35 -31.84
C LYS A 357 4.33 -16.33 -32.49
N TRP A 358 4.86 -15.34 -33.20
CA TRP A 358 4.03 -14.28 -33.77
C TRP A 358 2.92 -14.84 -34.67
N ALA A 359 3.24 -15.85 -35.48
CA ALA A 359 2.26 -16.54 -36.32
C ALA A 359 1.08 -17.12 -35.52
N ASP A 360 1.30 -17.55 -34.27
CA ASP A 360 0.27 -18.13 -33.41
C ASP A 360 -0.62 -17.05 -32.76
N VAL A 361 -0.04 -15.89 -32.41
CA VAL A 361 -0.72 -14.85 -31.62
C VAL A 361 -1.20 -13.65 -32.45
N SER A 362 -0.72 -13.47 -33.67
CA SER A 362 -0.98 -12.31 -34.54
C SER A 362 -2.48 -12.05 -34.71
N ALA A 363 -3.28 -13.08 -34.99
CA ALA A 363 -4.72 -12.96 -35.11
C ALA A 363 -5.40 -12.48 -33.81
N ALA A 364 -4.87 -12.85 -32.64
CA ALA A 364 -5.36 -12.33 -31.37
C ALA A 364 -4.93 -10.88 -31.15
N ALA A 365 -3.68 -10.53 -31.46
CA ALA A 365 -3.18 -9.16 -31.40
C ALA A 365 -3.99 -8.21 -32.29
N ASP A 366 -4.30 -8.62 -33.52
CA ASP A 366 -5.09 -7.82 -34.46
C ASP A 366 -6.51 -7.55 -33.95
N ARG A 367 -7.18 -8.54 -33.33
CA ARG A 367 -8.49 -8.32 -32.68
C ARG A 367 -8.43 -7.27 -31.57
N VAL A 368 -7.31 -7.18 -30.84
CA VAL A 368 -7.20 -6.15 -29.80
C VAL A 368 -7.09 -4.77 -30.41
N TRP A 369 -6.34 -4.63 -31.51
CA TRP A 369 -6.06 -3.35 -32.14
C TRP A 369 -7.21 -2.91 -33.06
N GLU A 370 -7.98 -3.84 -33.61
CA GLU A 370 -9.27 -3.52 -34.24
C GLU A 370 -10.22 -2.85 -33.24
N ARG A 371 -10.23 -3.34 -32.00
CA ARG A 371 -11.10 -2.81 -30.94
C ARG A 371 -10.54 -1.56 -30.25
N ASN A 372 -9.22 -1.43 -30.17
CA ASN A 372 -8.52 -0.24 -29.65
C ASN A 372 -7.42 0.14 -30.65
N PRO A 373 -7.71 0.91 -31.71
CA PRO A 373 -6.71 1.22 -32.74
C PRO A 373 -5.58 2.12 -32.26
N GLY A 374 -5.79 2.83 -31.15
CA GLY A 374 -4.89 3.89 -30.70
C GLY A 374 -4.84 5.05 -31.68
N GLN A 375 -4.03 6.06 -31.37
CA GLN A 375 -3.82 7.23 -32.21
C GLN A 375 -2.54 7.97 -31.81
N THR A 376 -2.03 8.83 -32.69
CA THR A 376 -0.77 9.57 -32.51
C THR A 376 -0.94 11.08 -32.36
N TYR A 377 -2.17 11.60 -32.29
CA TYR A 377 -2.47 13.03 -32.20
C TYR A 377 -3.05 13.45 -30.83
N GLY A 378 -3.69 12.53 -30.13
CA GLY A 378 -4.30 12.72 -28.80
C GLY A 378 -5.67 13.38 -28.84
N SER A 379 -5.82 14.46 -29.61
CA SER A 379 -7.01 15.32 -29.65
C SER A 379 -8.00 15.00 -30.79
N MET A 380 -9.30 15.10 -30.53
CA MET A 380 -10.33 14.77 -31.54
C MET A 380 -10.41 15.73 -32.73
N ASP A 381 -9.86 16.93 -32.61
CA ASP A 381 -9.83 17.92 -33.68
C ASP A 381 -8.75 17.66 -34.74
N GLY A 382 -7.95 16.60 -34.55
CA GLY A 382 -6.87 16.20 -35.45
C GLY A 382 -5.59 17.02 -35.28
N ASN A 383 -5.54 17.92 -34.29
CA ASN A 383 -4.37 18.75 -34.01
C ASN A 383 -3.51 18.15 -32.88
N ARG A 384 -2.23 18.54 -32.86
CA ARG A 384 -1.32 18.32 -31.74
C ARG A 384 -1.09 19.62 -31.01
N TYR A 385 -0.88 19.50 -29.70
CA TYR A 385 -0.63 20.63 -28.81
C TYR A 385 0.71 20.44 -28.11
N ASN A 386 1.44 21.55 -27.91
CA ASN A 386 2.79 21.55 -27.33
C ASN A 386 3.77 20.62 -28.08
N ASP A 387 3.69 20.61 -29.41
CA ASP A 387 4.46 19.69 -30.27
C ASP A 387 5.85 20.24 -30.65
N GLU A 388 6.29 21.35 -30.04
CA GLU A 388 7.55 22.01 -30.38
C GLU A 388 8.76 21.11 -30.08
N ALA A 389 8.67 20.29 -29.03
CA ALA A 389 9.70 19.30 -28.72
C ALA A 389 9.87 18.28 -29.86
N TYR A 390 8.76 17.83 -30.46
CA TYR A 390 8.81 16.97 -31.65
C TYR A 390 9.41 17.73 -32.84
N GLY A 391 9.00 18.97 -33.07
CA GLY A 391 9.53 19.80 -34.16
C GLY A 391 11.06 19.98 -34.11
N VAL A 392 11.65 20.10 -32.91
CA VAL A 392 13.11 20.19 -32.73
C VAL A 392 13.78 18.82 -32.89
N LEU A 393 13.27 17.80 -32.21
CA LEU A 393 13.93 16.48 -32.18
C LEU A 393 13.80 15.72 -33.49
N SER A 394 12.68 15.84 -34.20
CA SER A 394 12.50 15.24 -35.54
C SER A 394 13.56 15.72 -36.53
N GLN A 395 13.86 17.04 -36.54
CA GLN A 395 14.91 17.60 -37.38
C GLN A 395 16.30 17.06 -37.01
N PHE A 396 16.58 16.94 -35.71
CA PHE A 396 17.82 16.35 -35.24
C PHE A 396 17.99 14.90 -35.74
N PHE A 397 16.98 14.05 -35.53
CA PHE A 397 17.02 12.65 -35.96
C PHE A 397 17.07 12.50 -37.48
N ALA A 398 16.29 13.30 -38.22
CA ALA A 398 16.38 13.36 -39.68
C ALA A 398 17.79 13.75 -40.15
N GLY A 399 18.45 14.71 -39.49
CA GLY A 399 19.83 15.12 -39.75
C GLY A 399 20.86 14.02 -39.47
N GLN A 400 20.54 13.05 -38.61
CA GLN A 400 21.35 11.84 -38.38
C GLN A 400 21.02 10.71 -39.38
N GLY A 401 20.11 10.92 -40.33
CA GLY A 401 19.70 9.92 -41.32
C GLY A 401 18.63 8.94 -40.83
N TRP A 402 17.97 9.21 -39.69
CA TRP A 402 16.87 8.37 -39.20
C TRP A 402 15.60 8.59 -40.01
N ALA A 403 14.75 7.56 -40.10
CA ALA A 403 13.47 7.64 -40.80
C ALA A 403 12.32 8.01 -39.85
N GLU A 404 11.41 8.88 -40.30
CA GLU A 404 10.14 9.08 -39.60
C GLU A 404 9.22 7.86 -39.83
N THR A 405 8.55 7.38 -38.79
CA THR A 405 7.63 6.24 -38.86
C THR A 405 6.36 6.47 -38.05
N ASP A 406 5.27 5.86 -38.53
CA ASP A 406 4.02 5.75 -37.79
C ASP A 406 4.04 4.43 -37.02
N PHE A 407 4.33 4.48 -35.72
CA PHE A 407 4.48 3.29 -34.89
C PHE A 407 3.21 2.42 -34.76
N ILE A 408 2.05 2.92 -35.17
CA ILE A 408 0.81 2.12 -35.25
C ILE A 408 0.79 1.31 -36.56
N LYS A 409 1.19 1.93 -37.67
CA LYS A 409 1.15 1.30 -39.01
C LYS A 409 2.34 0.38 -39.26
N ASP A 410 3.52 0.74 -38.77
CA ASP A 410 4.75 -0.03 -38.94
C ASP A 410 5.35 -0.41 -37.58
N PRO A 411 4.78 -1.41 -36.89
CA PRO A 411 5.20 -1.81 -35.55
C PRO A 411 6.59 -2.44 -35.52
N ASN A 412 7.06 -3.00 -36.65
CA ASN A 412 8.36 -3.65 -36.77
C ASN A 412 9.48 -2.65 -37.03
N SER A 413 9.17 -1.42 -37.43
CA SER A 413 10.15 -0.35 -37.57
C SER A 413 10.64 0.12 -36.20
N LYS A 414 11.84 -0.35 -35.83
CA LYS A 414 12.46 -0.15 -34.49
C LYS A 414 13.94 0.24 -34.54
N THR A 415 14.52 0.43 -35.72
CA THR A 415 15.94 0.74 -35.91
C THR A 415 16.10 2.08 -36.62
N ASP A 416 16.83 3.01 -36.01
CA ASP A 416 17.11 4.34 -36.56
C ASP A 416 15.84 5.05 -37.08
N VAL A 417 14.79 5.02 -36.26
CA VAL A 417 13.49 5.64 -36.56
C VAL A 417 13.00 6.54 -35.45
N TYR A 418 12.21 7.54 -35.82
CA TYR A 418 11.52 8.45 -34.89
C TYR A 418 10.06 8.63 -35.32
N GLY A 419 9.20 9.09 -34.42
CA GLY A 419 7.79 9.31 -34.74
C GLY A 419 7.01 9.75 -33.51
N HIS A 420 5.78 10.21 -33.71
CA HIS A 420 4.89 10.55 -32.60
C HIS A 420 4.50 9.31 -31.78
N PRO A 421 4.35 9.43 -30.46
CA PRO A 421 3.93 8.31 -29.62
C PRO A 421 2.51 7.87 -29.97
N ALA A 422 2.27 6.57 -29.91
CA ALA A 422 0.93 6.00 -29.98
C ALA A 422 0.30 5.96 -28.59
N TRP A 423 -0.93 6.45 -28.46
CA TRP A 423 -1.69 6.45 -27.22
C TRP A 423 -2.99 5.65 -27.34
N ASN A 424 -3.37 4.98 -26.27
CA ASN A 424 -4.67 4.31 -26.12
C ASN A 424 -5.71 5.32 -25.63
N VAL A 425 -6.01 6.30 -26.48
CA VAL A 425 -6.96 7.40 -26.22
C VAL A 425 -8.01 7.39 -27.30
N ALA A 426 -9.28 7.49 -26.94
CA ALA A 426 -10.40 7.54 -27.87
C ALA A 426 -11.46 8.51 -27.36
N GLY A 427 -12.03 9.32 -28.26
CA GLY A 427 -13.03 10.32 -27.87
C GLY A 427 -12.48 11.41 -26.93
N GLY A 428 -11.18 11.71 -27.00
CA GLY A 428 -10.51 12.67 -26.12
C GLY A 428 -10.28 12.17 -24.68
N LEU A 429 -10.56 10.89 -24.40
CA LEU A 429 -10.46 10.29 -23.08
C LEU A 429 -9.56 9.05 -23.10
N ARG A 430 -9.08 8.64 -21.93
CA ARG A 430 -8.45 7.33 -21.75
C ARG A 430 -9.36 6.24 -22.30
N SER A 431 -8.78 5.32 -23.08
CA SER A 431 -9.44 4.14 -23.62
C SER A 431 -8.91 2.86 -22.95
N GLY A 432 -9.18 1.70 -23.55
CA GLY A 432 -8.71 0.40 -23.07
C GLY A 432 -9.84 -0.49 -22.53
N PRO A 433 -9.49 -1.62 -21.89
CA PRO A 433 -10.44 -2.71 -21.65
C PRO A 433 -11.66 -2.34 -20.82
N VAL A 434 -11.55 -1.39 -19.88
CA VAL A 434 -12.69 -0.90 -19.10
C VAL A 434 -13.75 -0.23 -19.98
N LYS A 435 -13.34 0.42 -21.09
CA LYS A 435 -14.24 1.10 -22.02
C LYS A 435 -14.64 0.26 -23.21
N THR A 436 -13.78 -0.65 -23.67
CA THR A 436 -14.00 -1.34 -24.95
C THR A 436 -14.38 -2.81 -24.82
N TYR A 437 -13.98 -3.48 -23.74
CA TYR A 437 -14.27 -4.91 -23.52
C TYR A 437 -15.31 -5.13 -22.42
N LEU A 438 -15.13 -4.50 -21.26
CA LEU A 438 -15.99 -4.71 -20.11
C LEU A 438 -17.48 -4.44 -20.38
N PRO A 439 -17.89 -3.37 -21.11
CA PRO A 439 -19.29 -3.13 -21.40
C PRO A 439 -19.93 -4.18 -22.30
N LEU A 440 -19.14 -4.92 -23.08
CA LEU A 440 -19.62 -6.04 -23.89
C LEU A 440 -19.87 -7.26 -23.00
N ALA A 441 -18.94 -7.57 -22.10
CA ALA A 441 -19.10 -8.63 -21.11
C ALA A 441 -20.33 -8.37 -20.21
N GLN A 442 -20.53 -7.14 -19.73
CA GLN A 442 -21.65 -6.77 -18.87
C GLN A 442 -23.03 -6.89 -19.52
N LYS A 443 -23.11 -6.93 -20.86
CA LYS A 443 -24.38 -7.19 -21.59
C LYS A 443 -24.75 -8.67 -21.63
N LEU A 444 -23.80 -9.56 -21.34
CA LEU A 444 -24.01 -11.01 -21.35
C LEU A 444 -24.60 -11.45 -20.02
N SER A 445 -25.73 -12.15 -20.03
CA SER A 445 -26.44 -12.59 -18.82
C SER A 445 -25.67 -13.61 -17.98
N ASN A 446 -24.67 -14.25 -18.58
CA ASN A 446 -23.79 -15.24 -17.98
C ASN A 446 -22.49 -14.62 -17.42
N PHE A 447 -22.32 -13.31 -17.44
CA PHE A 447 -21.18 -12.61 -16.86
C PHE A 447 -21.56 -11.88 -15.56
N LYS A 448 -20.71 -11.98 -14.54
CA LYS A 448 -20.83 -11.23 -13.28
C LYS A 448 -19.50 -10.57 -12.92
N LEU A 449 -19.55 -9.30 -12.52
CA LEU A 449 -18.41 -8.57 -11.95
C LEU A 449 -18.67 -8.34 -10.46
N ILE A 450 -17.67 -8.64 -9.63
CA ILE A 450 -17.60 -8.17 -8.24
C ILE A 450 -16.34 -7.35 -8.05
N MET A 451 -16.48 -6.17 -7.44
CA MET A 451 -15.39 -5.24 -7.13
C MET A 451 -15.19 -5.18 -5.61
N ASN A 452 -14.15 -4.46 -5.16
CA ASN A 452 -13.83 -4.31 -3.74
C ASN A 452 -13.69 -5.68 -3.03
N THR A 453 -13.18 -6.69 -3.74
CA THR A 453 -13.12 -8.08 -3.30
C THR A 453 -11.75 -8.68 -3.65
N ASN A 454 -10.94 -8.95 -2.62
CA ASN A 454 -9.58 -9.45 -2.75
C ASN A 454 -9.57 -10.97 -2.88
N VAL A 455 -9.00 -11.53 -3.95
CA VAL A 455 -8.77 -12.98 -4.06
C VAL A 455 -7.56 -13.34 -3.21
N VAL A 456 -7.77 -14.19 -2.20
CA VAL A 456 -6.74 -14.57 -1.21
C VAL A 456 -5.92 -15.75 -1.72
N ARG A 457 -6.60 -16.80 -2.19
CA ARG A 457 -6.00 -18.05 -2.72
C ARG A 457 -6.97 -18.80 -3.64
N ALA A 458 -6.44 -19.73 -4.40
CA ALA A 458 -7.21 -20.81 -5.01
C ALA A 458 -7.51 -21.89 -3.96
N VAL A 459 -8.76 -22.35 -3.92
CA VAL A 459 -9.16 -23.50 -3.08
C VAL A 459 -8.92 -24.77 -3.87
N ARG A 460 -8.17 -25.73 -3.32
CA ARG A 460 -7.77 -26.94 -4.03
C ARG A 460 -7.70 -28.18 -3.14
N ALA A 461 -7.81 -29.34 -3.77
CA ALA A 461 -7.45 -30.64 -3.23
C ALA A 461 -6.42 -31.29 -4.18
N GLY A 462 -5.20 -31.52 -3.69
CA GLY A 462 -4.08 -31.89 -4.56
C GLY A 462 -3.89 -30.86 -5.68
N SER A 463 -3.81 -31.31 -6.93
CA SER A 463 -3.68 -30.45 -8.11
C SER A 463 -5.01 -29.93 -8.68
N SER A 464 -6.15 -30.26 -8.07
CA SER A 464 -7.47 -29.86 -8.57
C SER A 464 -8.00 -28.64 -7.83
N ILE A 465 -8.27 -27.56 -8.57
CA ILE A 465 -8.84 -26.31 -8.04
C ILE A 465 -10.36 -26.40 -8.06
N SER A 466 -11.02 -26.15 -6.93
CA SER A 466 -12.48 -26.14 -6.79
C SER A 466 -13.07 -24.73 -6.79
N GLY A 467 -12.25 -23.70 -6.67
CA GLY A 467 -12.71 -22.31 -6.60
C GLY A 467 -11.65 -21.34 -6.11
N VAL A 468 -12.09 -20.18 -5.65
CA VAL A 468 -11.25 -19.17 -5.00
C VAL A 468 -11.85 -18.74 -3.67
N GLU A 469 -10.98 -18.52 -2.70
CA GLU A 469 -11.33 -17.85 -1.45
C GLU A 469 -11.06 -16.36 -1.60
N VAL A 470 -12.03 -15.56 -1.22
CA VAL A 470 -11.96 -14.10 -1.32
C VAL A 470 -12.31 -13.43 -0.02
N GLU A 471 -11.68 -12.28 0.19
CA GLU A 471 -11.99 -11.35 1.26
C GLU A 471 -12.72 -10.13 0.69
N THR A 472 -13.94 -9.90 1.14
CA THR A 472 -14.70 -8.70 0.78
C THR A 472 -14.13 -7.46 1.49
N ALA A 473 -14.46 -6.25 1.03
CA ALA A 473 -14.11 -5.01 1.74
C ALA A 473 -14.60 -4.95 3.20
N ALA A 474 -15.61 -5.75 3.57
CA ALA A 474 -16.10 -5.89 4.95
C ALA A 474 -15.32 -6.95 5.77
N GLY A 475 -14.25 -7.53 5.24
CA GLY A 475 -13.43 -8.57 5.89
C GLY A 475 -14.06 -9.97 5.88
N LYS A 476 -15.21 -10.16 5.22
CA LYS A 476 -15.86 -11.47 5.12
C LYS A 476 -15.10 -12.38 4.14
N GLN A 477 -14.75 -13.59 4.60
CA GLN A 477 -14.21 -14.67 3.77
C GLN A 477 -15.35 -15.43 3.08
N ILE A 478 -15.28 -15.54 1.75
CA ILE A 478 -16.26 -16.23 0.92
C ILE A 478 -15.52 -17.15 -0.05
N ILE A 479 -16.00 -18.38 -0.22
CA ILE A 479 -15.53 -19.28 -1.27
C ILE A 479 -16.50 -19.21 -2.45
N TYR A 480 -15.99 -18.83 -3.61
CA TYR A 480 -16.69 -18.97 -4.89
C TYR A 480 -16.18 -20.22 -5.60
N ASN A 481 -17.09 -21.16 -5.87
CA ASN A 481 -16.74 -22.43 -6.49
C ASN A 481 -16.88 -22.38 -8.01
N VAL A 482 -16.01 -23.13 -8.69
CA VAL A 482 -16.24 -23.49 -10.08
C VAL A 482 -17.20 -24.68 -10.18
N LYS A 483 -17.88 -24.82 -11.31
CA LYS A 483 -18.64 -26.03 -11.66
C LYS A 483 -17.69 -27.20 -11.90
N ALA A 484 -18.23 -28.43 -11.96
CA ALA A 484 -17.47 -29.58 -12.39
C ALA A 484 -16.90 -29.35 -13.80
N GLY A 485 -15.57 -29.46 -13.95
CA GLY A 485 -14.86 -29.15 -15.20
C GLY A 485 -14.58 -27.66 -15.44
N GLY A 486 -14.98 -26.77 -14.52
CA GLY A 486 -14.69 -25.35 -14.57
C GLY A 486 -13.24 -25.02 -14.22
N SER A 487 -12.85 -23.75 -14.38
CA SER A 487 -11.46 -23.31 -14.22
C SER A 487 -11.33 -21.95 -13.53
N VAL A 488 -10.21 -21.76 -12.84
CA VAL A 488 -9.81 -20.46 -12.27
C VAL A 488 -8.70 -19.86 -13.13
N LEU A 489 -8.85 -18.61 -13.53
CA LEU A 489 -7.83 -17.82 -14.23
C LEU A 489 -7.27 -16.75 -13.29
N LEU A 490 -5.99 -16.83 -12.95
CA LEU A 490 -5.31 -15.82 -12.15
C LEU A 490 -4.76 -14.71 -13.06
N ALA A 491 -5.44 -13.56 -13.06
CA ALA A 491 -5.12 -12.38 -13.85
C ALA A 491 -4.84 -11.14 -12.98
N ALA A 492 -4.32 -11.35 -11.76
CA ALA A 492 -4.10 -10.32 -10.74
C ALA A 492 -2.80 -9.51 -10.96
N GLY A 493 -2.16 -9.66 -12.12
CA GLY A 493 -0.90 -8.99 -12.47
C GLY A 493 0.34 -9.66 -11.88
N ALA A 494 1.51 -9.20 -12.33
CA ALA A 494 2.81 -9.83 -12.04
C ALA A 494 3.19 -9.81 -10.55
N LEU A 495 2.69 -8.84 -9.78
CA LEU A 495 3.04 -8.69 -8.35
C LEU A 495 2.06 -9.43 -7.42
N SER A 496 0.78 -9.57 -7.80
CA SER A 496 -0.22 -10.22 -6.94
C SER A 496 -0.56 -11.65 -7.35
N THR A 497 -0.38 -12.05 -8.62
CA THR A 497 -0.60 -13.44 -9.05
C THR A 497 0.32 -14.43 -8.33
N PRO A 498 1.65 -14.17 -8.20
CA PRO A 498 2.54 -15.05 -7.42
C PRO A 498 2.10 -15.18 -5.97
N ARG A 499 1.61 -14.09 -5.36
CA ARG A 499 1.09 -14.12 -3.97
C ARG A 499 -0.13 -15.06 -3.84
N ILE A 500 -1.07 -15.01 -4.78
CA ILE A 500 -2.23 -15.93 -4.79
C ILE A 500 -1.73 -17.37 -4.93
N LEU A 501 -0.75 -17.64 -5.80
CA LEU A 501 -0.16 -18.97 -5.95
C LEU A 501 0.52 -19.45 -4.67
N PHE A 502 1.33 -18.61 -4.02
CA PHE A 502 2.00 -18.94 -2.77
C PHE A 502 1.00 -19.22 -1.65
N ASN A 503 -0.03 -18.37 -1.50
CA ASN A 503 -1.15 -18.62 -0.56
C ASN A 503 -1.93 -19.90 -0.88
N SER A 504 -1.84 -20.40 -2.12
CA SER A 504 -2.43 -21.66 -2.56
C SER A 504 -1.47 -22.84 -2.39
N GLY A 505 -0.31 -22.70 -1.75
CA GLY A 505 0.70 -23.76 -1.63
C GLY A 505 1.32 -24.14 -2.98
N ILE A 506 1.48 -23.19 -3.90
CA ILE A 506 2.05 -23.38 -5.23
C ILE A 506 3.22 -22.41 -5.41
N GLY A 507 4.45 -22.92 -5.45
CA GLY A 507 5.65 -22.10 -5.53
C GLY A 507 6.90 -22.81 -5.04
N LEU A 508 8.02 -22.08 -4.95
CA LEU A 508 9.27 -22.59 -4.38
C LEU A 508 9.10 -22.84 -2.88
N ALA A 509 9.69 -23.93 -2.38
CA ALA A 509 9.54 -24.35 -0.98
C ALA A 509 9.86 -23.24 0.03
N GLU A 510 10.92 -22.45 -0.19
CA GLU A 510 11.29 -21.33 0.69
C GLU A 510 10.21 -20.24 0.75
N GLN A 511 9.56 -19.95 -0.38
CA GLN A 511 8.47 -18.98 -0.45
C GLN A 511 7.22 -19.53 0.24
N LEU A 512 6.92 -20.81 0.06
CA LEU A 512 5.80 -21.48 0.73
C LEU A 512 6.02 -21.58 2.25
N GLN A 513 7.25 -21.85 2.70
CA GLN A 513 7.62 -21.81 4.11
C GLN A 513 7.45 -20.40 4.69
N THR A 514 7.82 -19.37 3.94
CA THR A 514 7.59 -17.97 4.34
C THR A 514 6.10 -17.67 4.50
N VAL A 515 5.24 -18.16 3.60
CA VAL A 515 3.80 -17.99 3.72
C VAL A 515 3.23 -18.82 4.89
N ALA A 516 3.65 -20.07 5.04
CA ALA A 516 3.19 -20.98 6.10
C ALA A 516 3.61 -20.52 7.51
N ALA A 517 4.80 -19.92 7.64
CA ALA A 517 5.26 -19.28 8.87
C ALA A 517 4.69 -17.86 9.08
N GLY A 518 4.08 -17.29 8.03
CA GLY A 518 3.49 -15.96 8.03
C GLY A 518 2.12 -15.92 8.71
N LYS A 519 1.61 -14.70 8.92
CA LYS A 519 0.28 -14.44 9.49
C LYS A 519 -0.74 -14.02 8.42
N SER A 520 -0.61 -14.52 7.19
CA SER A 520 -1.46 -14.10 6.05
C SER A 520 -2.95 -14.42 6.25
N GLY A 521 -3.30 -15.27 7.23
CA GLY A 521 -4.68 -15.66 7.54
C GLY A 521 -5.31 -16.56 6.48
N ALA A 522 -4.60 -16.84 5.38
CA ALA A 522 -5.04 -17.76 4.35
C ALA A 522 -4.87 -19.21 4.82
N ALA A 523 -5.89 -20.04 4.66
CA ALA A 523 -5.77 -21.47 4.89
C ALA A 523 -4.76 -22.07 3.88
N HIS A 524 -3.55 -22.32 4.36
CA HIS A 524 -2.47 -22.87 3.56
C HIS A 524 -2.59 -24.39 3.47
N PRO A 525 -2.40 -25.00 2.28
CA PRO A 525 -2.33 -26.46 2.17
C PRO A 525 -1.18 -27.02 3.02
N ASP A 526 -1.38 -28.24 3.53
CA ASP A 526 -0.34 -28.97 4.24
C ASP A 526 0.92 -29.11 3.37
N GLU A 527 2.09 -29.17 3.99
CA GLU A 527 3.39 -29.26 3.28
C GLU A 527 3.43 -30.44 2.29
N ALA A 528 2.78 -31.56 2.64
CA ALA A 528 2.66 -32.72 1.78
C ALA A 528 1.89 -32.46 0.46
N ASP A 529 1.05 -31.42 0.42
CA ASP A 529 0.25 -31.03 -0.73
C ASP A 529 0.86 -29.87 -1.53
N TRP A 530 2.05 -29.38 -1.18
CA TRP A 530 2.70 -28.28 -1.89
C TRP A 530 3.08 -28.67 -3.32
N ILE A 531 2.81 -27.77 -4.26
CA ILE A 531 3.19 -27.93 -5.66
C ILE A 531 4.43 -27.08 -5.90
N ASN A 532 5.58 -27.74 -6.08
CA ASN A 532 6.80 -27.06 -6.47
C ASN A 532 6.67 -26.55 -7.92
N LEU A 533 6.61 -25.23 -8.06
CA LEU A 533 6.50 -24.58 -9.35
C LEU A 533 7.79 -23.77 -9.57
N PRO A 534 8.62 -24.12 -10.57
CA PRO A 534 9.90 -23.45 -10.81
C PRO A 534 9.69 -22.09 -11.49
N PHE A 535 8.97 -21.19 -10.83
CA PHE A 535 8.87 -19.79 -11.22
C PHE A 535 9.84 -18.99 -10.34
N ASN A 536 11.00 -18.65 -10.91
CA ASN A 536 12.00 -17.83 -10.25
C ASN A 536 11.76 -16.35 -10.62
N THR A 537 11.34 -15.51 -9.66
CA THR A 537 11.23 -14.05 -9.84
C THR A 537 12.36 -13.30 -9.13
N SER A 538 13.54 -13.91 -8.97
CA SER A 538 14.73 -13.13 -8.66
C SER A 538 15.13 -12.33 -9.91
N ILE A 539 15.16 -11.00 -9.79
CA ILE A 539 16.03 -10.20 -10.65
C ILE A 539 17.39 -10.25 -9.94
N PRO A 540 18.36 -11.06 -10.43
CA PRO A 540 19.64 -11.16 -9.78
C PRO A 540 20.32 -9.79 -9.77
N MET A 541 20.86 -9.39 -8.62
CA MET A 541 21.75 -8.24 -8.55
C MET A 541 23.12 -8.68 -9.07
N LEU A 542 23.28 -8.64 -10.39
CA LEU A 542 24.52 -9.00 -11.05
C LEU A 542 25.60 -7.96 -10.72
N SER A 543 26.65 -8.37 -10.02
CA SER A 543 27.90 -7.61 -9.92
C SER A 543 28.91 -8.19 -10.90
N GLU A 544 29.78 -7.33 -11.45
CA GLU A 544 30.91 -7.82 -12.23
C GLU A 544 32.08 -8.11 -11.28
N PRO A 545 32.74 -9.27 -11.39
CA PRO A 545 33.86 -9.61 -10.54
C PRO A 545 34.99 -8.59 -10.72
N LYS A 546 35.81 -8.37 -9.68
CA LYS A 546 36.95 -7.43 -9.70
C LYS A 546 37.84 -7.55 -10.96
N THR A 547 37.98 -8.76 -11.48
CA THR A 547 38.74 -9.04 -12.71
C THR A 547 38.18 -8.33 -13.95
N ALA A 548 36.87 -8.09 -14.03
CA ALA A 548 36.24 -7.31 -15.12
C ALA A 548 36.74 -5.86 -15.18
N PHE A 549 37.29 -5.34 -14.07
CA PHE A 549 37.84 -3.98 -13.97
C PHE A 549 39.37 -3.96 -14.05
N THR A 550 40.06 -4.95 -13.47
CA THR A 550 41.54 -4.97 -13.41
C THR A 550 42.19 -5.71 -14.57
N THR A 551 41.44 -6.57 -15.25
CA THR A 551 41.90 -7.36 -16.40
C THR A 551 40.72 -7.53 -17.38
N PRO A 552 40.19 -6.41 -17.92
CA PRO A 552 38.99 -6.43 -18.74
C PRO A 552 39.20 -7.26 -20.01
N ASN A 553 38.17 -8.02 -20.39
CA ASN A 553 38.17 -8.71 -21.68
C ASN A 553 38.04 -7.70 -22.84
N GLN A 554 38.27 -8.18 -24.06
CA GLN A 554 38.28 -7.34 -25.26
C GLN A 554 36.94 -6.61 -25.48
N THR A 555 35.81 -7.24 -25.17
CA THR A 555 34.48 -6.62 -25.28
C THR A 555 34.32 -5.43 -24.34
N THR A 556 34.76 -5.56 -23.10
CA THR A 556 34.76 -4.47 -22.12
C THR A 556 35.67 -3.32 -22.57
N VAL A 557 36.81 -3.63 -23.18
CA VAL A 557 37.73 -2.63 -23.77
C VAL A 557 37.10 -1.92 -24.97
N GLU A 558 36.42 -2.63 -25.86
CA GLU A 558 35.78 -2.07 -27.04
C GLU A 558 34.59 -1.16 -26.69
N LEU A 559 33.82 -1.51 -25.66
CA LEU A 559 32.78 -0.64 -25.13
C LEU A 559 33.39 0.65 -24.56
N PHE A 560 34.47 0.52 -23.79
CA PHE A 560 35.15 1.68 -23.23
C PHE A 560 35.70 2.61 -24.31
N ALA A 561 36.24 2.05 -25.40
CA ALA A 561 36.71 2.82 -26.55
C ALA A 561 35.60 3.65 -27.23
N LYS A 562 34.32 3.30 -27.00
CA LYS A 562 33.14 4.02 -27.48
C LYS A 562 32.50 4.91 -26.39
N GLY A 563 33.20 5.15 -25.27
CA GLY A 563 32.66 5.88 -24.13
C GLY A 563 31.51 5.16 -23.41
N SER A 564 31.44 3.83 -23.54
CA SER A 564 30.34 2.99 -23.05
C SER A 564 30.84 1.84 -22.17
N GLY A 565 29.94 1.13 -21.50
CA GLY A 565 30.26 -0.07 -20.73
C GLY A 565 30.85 0.20 -19.34
N ILE A 566 31.16 -0.87 -18.61
CA ILE A 566 31.44 -0.82 -17.17
C ILE A 566 32.70 -0.02 -16.79
N LEU A 567 33.67 0.10 -17.70
CA LEU A 567 34.88 0.90 -17.50
C LEU A 567 34.66 2.40 -17.74
N ALA A 568 33.57 2.79 -18.42
CA ALA A 568 33.26 4.19 -18.71
C ALA A 568 32.57 4.92 -17.55
N GLN A 569 32.32 4.22 -16.43
CA GLN A 569 31.63 4.72 -15.24
C GLN A 569 32.42 4.35 -13.97
N SER A 570 32.31 5.15 -12.91
CA SER A 570 32.98 4.84 -11.63
C SER A 570 32.23 3.74 -10.85
N GLY A 571 32.86 3.21 -9.80
CA GLY A 571 32.29 2.11 -8.99
C GLY A 571 31.08 2.52 -8.14
N GLN A 572 30.95 3.81 -7.82
CA GLN A 572 29.78 4.36 -7.15
C GLN A 572 28.57 4.30 -8.08
N ARG A 573 27.51 3.64 -7.63
CA ARG A 573 26.22 3.55 -8.35
C ARG A 573 25.22 4.59 -7.86
N LEU A 574 25.44 5.14 -6.67
CA LEU A 574 24.61 6.16 -6.07
C LEU A 574 25.46 7.04 -5.16
N ASN A 575 25.21 8.34 -5.17
CA ASN A 575 25.73 9.29 -4.19
C ASN A 575 24.57 9.78 -3.32
N TRP A 576 24.85 10.03 -2.06
CA TRP A 576 23.95 10.69 -1.12
C TRP A 576 24.70 11.76 -0.34
N TRP A 577 23.98 12.76 0.15
CA TRP A 577 24.53 13.85 0.96
C TRP A 577 23.67 14.05 2.20
N SER A 578 24.31 14.42 3.30
CA SER A 578 23.71 14.82 4.56
C SER A 578 24.58 15.89 5.21
N SER A 579 24.17 16.47 6.34
CA SER A 579 25.04 17.27 7.20
C SER A 579 24.80 16.97 8.67
N VAL A 580 25.74 17.36 9.50
CA VAL A 580 25.54 17.57 10.94
C VAL A 580 26.13 18.92 11.34
N THR A 581 25.43 19.63 12.20
CA THR A 581 25.98 20.83 12.83
C THR A 581 26.81 20.42 14.03
N THR A 582 28.09 20.80 14.04
CA THR A 582 29.01 20.52 15.15
C THR A 582 28.68 21.38 16.35
N SER A 583 29.17 20.97 17.52
CA SER A 583 28.89 21.62 18.81
C SER A 583 29.33 23.08 18.90
N ASP A 584 30.19 23.55 18.00
CA ASP A 584 30.62 24.95 17.90
C ASP A 584 29.77 25.79 16.94
N GLY A 585 28.69 25.22 16.39
CA GLY A 585 27.75 25.89 15.50
C GLY A 585 28.13 25.87 14.02
N SER A 586 29.24 25.23 13.65
CA SER A 586 29.62 25.01 12.25
C SER A 586 28.76 23.89 11.64
N GLU A 587 28.28 24.04 10.40
CA GLU A 587 27.61 22.95 9.69
C GLU A 587 28.61 22.16 8.84
N VAL A 588 28.70 20.86 9.08
CA VAL A 588 29.59 19.94 8.36
C VAL A 588 28.75 18.99 7.51
N PHE A 589 28.93 19.06 6.20
CA PHE A 589 28.24 18.20 5.25
C PHE A 589 29.03 16.90 5.04
N PHE A 590 28.32 15.78 5.03
CA PHE A 590 28.83 14.48 4.64
C PHE A 590 28.26 14.11 3.28
N GLN A 591 29.11 13.57 2.43
CA GLN A 591 28.68 12.85 1.24
C GLN A 591 29.03 11.39 1.46
N GLY A 592 28.05 10.51 1.26
CA GLY A 592 28.33 9.09 1.17
C GLY A 592 28.06 8.56 -0.24
N THR A 593 28.62 7.39 -0.50
CA THR A 593 28.57 6.75 -1.81
C THR A 593 28.26 5.27 -1.67
N CYS A 594 27.44 4.74 -2.58
CA CYS A 594 27.02 3.34 -2.56
C CYS A 594 27.55 2.61 -3.78
N ASN A 595 27.95 1.35 -3.61
CA ASN A 595 28.31 0.44 -4.70
C ASN A 595 27.78 -0.98 -4.42
N GLY A 596 27.85 -1.85 -5.43
CA GLY A 596 27.65 -3.29 -5.27
C GLY A 596 28.99 -4.01 -5.37
N PRO A 597 29.60 -4.46 -4.26
CA PRO A 597 30.95 -5.03 -4.27
C PRO A 597 31.01 -6.50 -4.69
N SER A 598 29.89 -7.22 -4.57
CA SER A 598 29.69 -8.59 -5.05
C SER A 598 28.21 -8.86 -5.32
N ASP A 599 27.89 -10.01 -5.91
CA ASP A 599 26.51 -10.38 -6.26
C ASP A 599 25.61 -10.29 -5.03
N ASP A 600 24.45 -9.70 -5.24
CA ASP A 600 23.41 -9.52 -4.21
C ASP A 600 23.86 -8.74 -2.95
N THR A 601 24.90 -7.90 -3.05
CA THR A 601 25.37 -7.06 -1.93
C THR A 601 25.38 -5.57 -2.27
N ILE A 602 25.11 -4.73 -1.25
CA ILE A 602 25.24 -3.28 -1.31
C ILE A 602 26.19 -2.84 -0.20
N GLN A 603 27.21 -2.05 -0.56
CA GLN A 603 28.09 -1.38 0.38
C GLN A 603 27.88 0.13 0.28
N MET A 604 27.73 0.78 1.44
CA MET A 604 27.63 2.22 1.58
C MET A 604 28.83 2.72 2.37
N LYS A 605 29.43 3.82 1.92
CA LYS A 605 30.61 4.43 2.54
C LYS A 605 30.43 5.92 2.75
#